data_AF-A0A2T0V884-F1
#
_entry.id   AF-A0A2T0V884-F1
#
_cell.length_a   1.000
_cell.length_b   1.000
_cell.length_c   1.000
_cell.angle_alpha   90.00
_cell.angle_beta   90.00
_cell.angle_gamma   90.00
#
_symmetry.space_group_name_H-M   'P 1'
#
loop_
_entity.id
_entity.type
_entity.pdbx_description
1 polymer ?
#
loop_
_entity_poly.entity_id
_entity_poly.type
_entity_poly.pdbx_seq_one_letter_code
_entity_poly.pdbx_strand_id
1 'polypeptide(L)' 'MDFVADQLANGRRFRILNVVDDFSREIVGQLVSVSISGLQVARFLEQLCEARGKPHRIICDNGTEFTSKAMFFWSN' A
#
# COMPACT_ATOMS: atom_id res chain seq x y z
N MET A 1 0.86 6.42 3.54
CA MET A 1 0.78 4.97 3.31
C MET A 1 1.70 4.29 4.29
N ASP A 2 1.23 3.22 4.91
CA ASP A 2 1.98 2.45 5.89
C ASP A 2 1.65 0.96 5.79
N PHE A 3 2.50 0.14 6.39
CA PHE A 3 2.24 -1.28 6.56
C PHE A 3 2.00 -1.61 8.03
N VAL A 4 0.86 -2.21 8.32
CA VAL A 4 0.56 -2.82 9.62
C VAL A 4 0.65 -4.33 9.48
N ALA A 5 1.11 -5.02 10.52
CA ALA A 5 1.14 -6.47 10.58
C ALA A 5 0.32 -6.96 11.77
N ASP A 6 -0.38 -8.07 11.59
CA ASP A 6 -1.17 -8.72 12.64
C ASP A 6 -1.12 -10.25 12.48
N GLN A 7 -1.74 -10.98 13.39
CA GLN A 7 -1.68 -12.43 13.49
C GLN A 7 -3.07 -13.03 13.69
N LEU A 8 -3.41 -14.04 12.88
CA LEU A 8 -4.61 -14.83 13.06
C LEU A 8 -4.50 -15.71 14.32
N ALA A 9 -5.64 -16.18 14.85
CA ALA A 9 -5.67 -17.04 16.03
C ALA A 9 -4.82 -18.33 15.90
N ASN A 10 -4.55 -18.78 14.68
CA ASN A 10 -3.69 -19.94 14.40
C ASN A 10 -2.18 -19.60 14.29
N GLY A 11 -1.78 -18.38 14.62
CA GLY A 11 -0.38 -17.93 14.58
C GLY A 11 0.11 -17.46 13.21
N ARG A 12 -0.68 -17.59 12.14
CA ARG A 12 -0.29 -17.12 10.81
C ARG A 12 -0.36 -15.60 10.74
N ARG A 13 0.77 -14.95 10.41
CA ARG A 13 0.86 -13.50 10.24
C ARG A 13 0.30 -13.06 8.90
N PHE A 14 -0.23 -11.85 8.86
CA PHE A 14 -0.62 -11.14 7.65
C PHE A 14 -0.26 -9.67 7.77
N ARG A 15 -0.27 -8.97 6.63
CA ARG A 15 0.03 -7.55 6.55
C ARG A 15 -1.09 -6.83 5.83
N ILE A 16 -1.22 -5.56 6.17
CA ILE A 16 -2.17 -4.62 5.62
C ILE A 16 -1.38 -3.42 5.14
N LEU A 17 -1.45 -3.10 3.86
CA LEU A 17 -1.08 -1.79 3.35
C LEU A 17 -2.29 -0.87 3.53
N ASN A 18 -2.14 0.23 4.26
CA ASN A 18 -3.18 1.27 4.31
C ASN A 18 -2.80 2.44 3.41
N VAL A 19 -3.77 2.87 2.62
CA VAL A 19 -3.72 4.11 1.85
C VAL A 19 -4.77 5.04 2.45
N VAL A 20 -4.30 6.14 3.01
CA VAL A 20 -5.13 7.14 3.69
C VAL A 20 -4.87 8.48 3.01
N ASP A 21 -5.94 9.22 2.77
CA ASP A 21 -5.84 10.60 2.31
C ASP A 21 -5.44 11.51 3.48
N ASP A 22 -4.36 12.26 3.32
CA ASP A 22 -3.76 13.02 4.43
C ASP A 22 -4.63 14.21 4.87
N PHE A 23 -5.37 14.80 3.94
CA PHE A 23 -6.22 15.96 4.20
C PHE A 23 -7.53 15.58 4.90
N SER A 24 -8.28 14.65 4.32
CA SER A 24 -9.59 14.21 4.81
C SER A 24 -9.50 13.16 5.92
N ARG A 25 -8.35 12.50 6.08
CA ARG A 25 -8.15 11.32 6.93
C ARG A 25 -9.04 10.13 6.54
N GLU A 26 -9.56 10.11 5.31
CA GLU A 26 -10.32 9.00 4.77
C GLU A 26 -9.41 7.82 4.43
N ILE A 27 -9.85 6.60 4.73
CA ILE A 27 -9.22 5.38 4.23
C ILE A 27 -9.58 5.23 2.75
N VAL A 28 -8.60 5.47 1.88
CA VAL A 28 -8.74 5.41 0.42
C VAL A 28 -8.74 3.97 -0.08
N GLY A 29 -8.00 3.09 0.59
CA GLY A 29 -7.96 1.68 0.27
C GLY A 29 -7.05 0.88 1.20
N GLN A 30 -7.30 -0.42 1.26
CA GLN A 30 -6.48 -1.37 2.01
C GLN A 30 -6.17 -2.61 1.18
N LEU A 31 -4.92 -3.04 1.20
CA LEU A 31 -4.49 -4.31 0.60
C LEU A 31 -4.04 -5.25 1.71
N VAL A 32 -4.78 -6.35 1.89
CA VAL A 32 -4.54 -7.35 2.94
C VAL A 32 -3.99 -8.63 2.32
N SER A 33 -2.85 -9.12 2.81
CA SER A 33 -2.28 -10.38 2.35
C SER A 33 -1.29 -10.97 3.36
N VAL A 34 -1.05 -12.29 3.28
CA VAL A 34 0.00 -12.97 4.07
C VAL A 34 1.40 -12.46 3.68
N SER A 35 1.59 -12.14 2.40
CA SER A 35 2.77 -11.46 1.87
C SER A 35 2.34 -10.41 0.84
N ILE A 36 2.99 -9.24 0.85
CA ILE A 36 2.72 -8.15 -0.08
C ILE A 36 4.00 -7.85 -0.85
N SER A 37 4.00 -8.14 -2.14
CA SER A 37 5.09 -7.79 -3.04
C SER A 37 4.93 -6.39 -3.61
N GLY A 38 6.03 -5.74 -4.01
CA GLY A 38 5.99 -4.44 -4.68
C GLY A 38 5.12 -4.42 -5.95
N LEU A 39 5.02 -5.54 -6.66
CA LEU A 39 4.13 -5.66 -7.83
C LEU A 39 2.64 -5.61 -7.43
N GLN A 40 2.28 -6.25 -6.31
CA GLN A 40 0.91 -6.16 -5.80
C GLN A 40 0.58 -4.74 -5.33
N VAL A 41 1.53 -4.06 -4.70
CA VAL A 41 1.38 -2.65 -4.31
C VAL A 41 1.17 -1.76 -5.54
N ALA A 42 2.04 -1.86 -6.55
CA ALA A 42 1.94 -1.06 -7.77
C ALA A 42 0.58 -1.24 -8.46
N ARG A 43 0.13 -2.48 -8.65
CA ARG A 43 -1.18 -2.79 -9.24
C ARG A 43 -2.33 -2.22 -8.41
N PHE A 44 -2.27 -2.35 -7.09
CA PHE A 44 -3.30 -1.82 -6.21
C PHE A 44 -3.38 -0.29 -6.27
N LEU A 45 -2.23 0.40 -6.26
CA LEU A 45 -2.19 1.86 -6.37
C LEU A 45 -2.63 2.36 -7.74
N GLU A 46 -2.31 1.63 -8.82
CA GLU A 46 -2.81 1.93 -10.17
C GLU A 46 -4.34 1.89 -10.22
N GLN A 47 -4.96 0.83 -9.68
CA GLN A 47 -6.43 0.73 -9.58
C GLN A 47 -7.05 1.86 -8.76
N LEU A 48 -6.41 2.27 -7.65
CA LEU A 48 -6.87 3.42 -6.87
C LEU A 48 -6.77 4.74 -7.67
N CYS A 49 -5.70 4.92 -8.46
CA CYS A 49 -5.54 6.08 -9.32
C CYS A 49 -6.57 6.11 -10.45
N GLU A 50 -6.91 4.97 -11.04
CA GLU A 50 -7.98 4.86 -12.05
C GLU A 50 -9.35 5.27 -11.47
N ALA A 51 -9.63 4.87 -10.23
CA ALA A 51 -10.92 5.13 -9.60
C ALA A 51 -11.07 6.57 -9.04
N ARG A 52 -9.99 7.16 -8.53
CA ARG A 52 -10.05 8.44 -7.78
C ARG A 52 -9.17 9.55 -8.35
N GLY A 53 -8.39 9.26 -9.39
CA GLY A 53 -7.36 10.14 -9.92
C GLY A 53 -6.02 9.98 -9.21
N LYS A 54 -4.94 10.36 -9.90
CA LYS A 54 -3.57 10.29 -9.35
C LYS A 54 -3.35 11.39 -8.30
N PRO A 55 -2.82 11.07 -7.11
CA PRO A 55 -2.50 12.08 -6.11
C PRO A 55 -1.30 12.93 -6.56
N HIS A 56 -1.24 14.18 -6.08
CA HIS A 56 -0.11 15.08 -6.37
C HIS A 56 1.16 14.69 -5.62
N ARG A 57 1.01 14.08 -4.44
CA ARG A 57 2.11 13.64 -3.60
C ARG A 57 1.71 12.37 -2.87
N ILE A 58 2.66 11.46 -2.74
CA ILE A 58 2.53 10.25 -1.97
C ILE A 58 3.55 10.31 -0.83
N ILE A 59 3.09 10.03 0.38
CA ILE A 59 3.94 9.90 1.56
C ILE A 59 3.83 8.44 2.03
N CYS A 60 4.97 7.76 2.09
CA CYS A 60 5.10 6.40 2.58
C CYS A 60 6.14 6.35 3.69
N ASP A 61 5.94 5.45 4.66
CA ASP A 61 7.01 5.09 5.59
C ASP A 61 8.08 4.23 4.88
N ASN A 62 9.23 4.03 5.52
CA ASN A 62 10.35 3.29 4.93
C ASN A 62 10.15 1.75 4.99
N GLY A 63 8.92 1.26 4.80
CA GLY A 63 8.68 -0.16 4.57
C GLY A 63 9.54 -0.67 3.41
N THR A 64 10.21 -1.81 3.59
CA THR A 64 11.08 -2.41 2.56
C THR A 64 10.33 -2.80 1.29
N GLU A 65 9.00 -2.89 1.37
CA GLU A 65 8.10 -3.14 0.25
C GLU A 65 8.07 -1.94 -0.72
N PHE A 66 8.25 -0.72 -0.22
CA PHE A 66 8.28 0.52 -1.01
C PHE A 66 9.63 0.79 -1.67
N THR A 67 10.70 0.12 -1.25
CA THR A 67 12.05 0.28 -1.84
C THR A 67 12.31 -0.70 -2.99
N SER A 68 11.31 -1.49 -3.38
CA SER A 68 11.42 -2.44 -4.50
C SER A 68 11.50 -1.75 -5.86
N LYS A 69 12.20 -2.37 -6.84
CA LYS A 69 12.30 -1.86 -8.22
C LYS A 69 10.92 -1.62 -8.86
N ALA A 70 9.93 -2.46 -8.54
CA ALA A 70 8.57 -2.31 -9.04
C ALA A 70 7.94 -0.96 -8.61
N MET A 71 8.14 -0.57 -7.35
CA MET A 71 7.66 0.71 -6.85
C MET A 71 8.41 1.91 -7.43
N PHE A 72 9.72 1.77 -7.65
CA PHE A 72 10.51 2.77 -8.37
C PHE A 72 9.99 3.00 -9.80
N PHE A 73 9.70 1.93 -10.55
CA PHE A 73 9.14 2.06 -11.89
C PHE A 73 7.72 2.65 -11.87
N TRP A 74 6.89 2.27 -10.91
CA TRP A 74 5.54 2.83 -10.78
C TRP A 74 5.52 4.33 -10.43
N SER A 75 6.54 4.81 -9.70
CA SER A 75 6.63 6.23 -9.33
C SER A 75 7.14 7.15 -10.44
N ASN A 76 7.78 6.61 -11.49
CA ASN A 76 8.28 7.36 -12.64
C ASN A 76 7.18 7.53 -13.69
#